data_AF-A0A444RWY8-F1
#
_entry.id   AF-A0A444RWY8-F1
#
_cell.length_a   1.000
_cell.length_b   1.000
_cell.length_c   1.000
_cell.angle_alpha   90.00
_cell.angle_beta   90.00
_cell.angle_gamma   90.00
#
_symmetry.space_group_name_H-M   'P 1'
#
loop_
_entity.id
_entity.type
_entity.pdbx_description
1 polymer ?
#
loop_
_entity_poly.entity_id
_entity_poly.type
_entity_poly.pdbx_seq_one_letter_code
_entity_poly.pdbx_strand_id
1 'polypeptide(L)'
;MKYSFPSSGNQHIIVDLSHYLPTRGKESQWYSNGRIELSDDGSWYTGYGVYREGWALGGDFKVYFCGHFDTAPTNVELFSGMYTDPYWPNATDVQPSFANNGNAIWGGTDGYQYADRVGALFTFSTNSSTVTSKVGISWISSDKACQFLNDEIPHWDLHVTVAEARDHWNNEVLSKIDANTQNQTLLEMFYTGLYHAHLMPSDRTGENPNWVSDEPYYDDYYTLWDTFRCTHALISLILPRRQIDMIRSMIDIWRHERFMPEGRSHNHNGRVQGGSNSDNILADAYVKNLDAHQLINWTDGYAAMRTNAELQPYNNFDFNDPTGSTKEGRGALDDWKKYGYVSVNYGRSVSKTVEYSLNDFAVSQVALGEAPEEAKTYLKRSAGWQRIWNSEAEAHNHTGFLAPLQPNVTMGLALVKSIVKELTLSSR
;
A
#
# COMPACT_ATOMS: atom_id res chain seq x y z
N MET A 1 -14.98 13.34 15.49
CA MET A 1 -14.23 13.37 16.78
C MET A 1 -15.02 14.19 17.79
N LYS A 2 -14.89 13.93 19.10
CA LYS A 2 -15.54 14.70 20.17
C LYS A 2 -14.49 15.09 21.23
N TYR A 3 -14.33 16.38 21.46
CA TYR A 3 -13.35 16.96 22.38
C TYR A 3 -14.06 17.45 23.63
N SER A 4 -13.62 16.99 24.80
CA SER A 4 -14.13 17.44 26.10
C SER A 4 -13.08 18.31 26.76
N PHE A 5 -13.42 19.56 27.05
CA PHE A 5 -12.50 20.52 27.65
C PHE A 5 -12.69 20.60 29.18
N PRO A 6 -11.62 20.87 29.95
CA PRO A 6 -11.76 21.24 31.35
C PRO A 6 -12.52 22.55 31.51
N SER A 7 -13.12 22.77 32.69
CA SER A 7 -13.87 23.98 33.02
C SER A 7 -13.02 25.25 33.14
N SER A 8 -11.69 25.10 33.15
CA SER A 8 -10.72 26.21 33.19
C SER A 8 -9.63 26.02 32.15
N GLY A 9 -9.15 27.13 31.59
CA GLY A 9 -8.13 27.16 30.53
C GLY A 9 -8.70 27.51 29.16
N ASN A 10 -7.80 27.78 28.22
CA ASN A 10 -8.18 28.05 26.84
C ASN A 10 -8.46 26.73 26.12
N GLN A 11 -9.48 26.74 25.26
CA GLN A 11 -9.94 25.56 24.54
C GLN A 11 -9.45 25.66 23.12
N HIS A 12 -8.45 24.84 22.79
CA HIS A 12 -7.82 24.90 21.49
C HIS A 12 -7.91 23.56 20.77
N ILE A 13 -8.11 23.62 19.46
CA ILE A 13 -7.93 22.49 18.54
C ILE A 13 -6.92 22.94 17.49
N ILE A 14 -5.87 22.15 17.28
CA ILE A 14 -4.87 22.40 16.25
C ILE A 14 -5.11 21.48 15.07
N VAL A 15 -5.02 22.03 13.87
CA VAL A 15 -4.93 21.29 12.61
C VAL A 15 -3.53 21.55 12.05
N ASP A 16 -2.63 20.58 12.23
CA ASP A 16 -1.27 20.61 11.69
C ASP A 16 -1.23 19.84 10.36
N LEU A 17 -1.25 20.56 9.25
CA LEU A 17 -1.21 19.97 7.90
C LEU A 17 0.16 19.40 7.56
N SER A 18 1.20 19.89 8.23
CA SER A 18 2.58 19.48 8.02
C SER A 18 2.94 18.17 8.71
N HIS A 19 2.06 17.65 9.58
CA HIS A 19 2.30 16.40 10.25
C HIS A 19 2.29 15.23 9.27
N TYR A 20 3.31 14.38 9.36
CA TYR A 20 3.42 13.11 8.64
C TYR A 20 4.02 12.08 9.59
N LEU A 21 3.87 10.78 9.26
CA LEU A 21 4.40 9.71 10.10
C LEU A 21 5.93 9.71 10.03
N PRO A 22 6.64 10.06 11.13
CA PRO A 22 8.08 10.13 11.10
C PRO A 22 8.64 8.71 11.00
N THR A 23 9.41 8.45 9.95
CA THR A 23 10.11 7.19 9.74
C THR A 23 11.59 7.49 9.51
N ARG A 24 12.48 6.57 9.89
CA ARG A 24 13.92 6.76 9.74
C ARG A 24 14.40 6.03 8.49
N GLY A 25 15.17 6.73 7.66
CA GLY A 25 15.92 6.14 6.56
C GLY A 25 15.46 6.61 5.20
N LYS A 26 15.75 5.80 4.19
CA LYS A 26 15.56 6.17 2.78
C LYS A 26 14.14 5.88 2.24
N GLU A 27 13.24 5.38 3.10
CA GLU A 27 11.84 5.08 2.77
C GLU A 27 10.88 6.04 3.48
N SER A 28 11.42 7.17 3.93
CA SER A 28 10.67 8.12 4.73
C SER A 28 9.74 8.97 3.89
N GLN A 29 8.54 9.22 4.43
CA GLN A 29 7.62 10.22 3.90
C GLN A 29 8.04 11.61 4.37
N TRP A 30 7.77 12.63 3.57
CA TRP A 30 8.00 14.03 3.95
C TRP A 30 6.79 14.88 3.57
N TYR A 31 6.48 15.89 4.38
CA TYR A 31 5.66 17.00 3.95
C TYR A 31 6.46 17.87 2.97
N SER A 32 5.81 18.28 1.88
CA SER A 32 6.42 19.11 0.83
C SER A 32 5.79 20.49 0.75
N ASN A 33 4.45 20.56 0.78
CA ASN A 33 3.69 21.80 0.64
C ASN A 33 2.25 21.57 1.11
N GLY A 34 1.46 22.63 1.22
CA GLY A 34 0.06 22.51 1.61
C GLY A 34 -0.65 23.85 1.60
N ARG A 35 -1.98 23.76 1.64
CA ARG A 35 -2.88 24.90 1.75
C ARG A 35 -3.95 24.57 2.77
N ILE A 36 -4.31 25.53 3.61
CA ILE A 36 -5.53 25.49 4.42
C ILE A 36 -6.29 26.80 4.22
N GLU A 37 -7.59 26.68 4.03
CA GLU A 37 -8.56 27.76 3.83
C GLU A 37 -9.68 27.60 4.86
N LEU A 38 -10.18 28.73 5.34
CA LEU A 38 -11.19 28.84 6.39
C LEU A 38 -12.46 29.46 5.83
N SER A 39 -13.59 29.09 6.41
CA SER A 39 -14.84 29.82 6.28
C SER A 39 -14.76 31.19 6.95
N ASP A 40 -15.69 32.08 6.60
CA ASP A 40 -15.76 33.43 7.17
C ASP A 40 -15.88 33.42 8.72
N ASP A 41 -16.53 32.41 9.28
CA ASP A 41 -16.70 32.22 10.73
C ASP A 41 -15.73 31.18 11.34
N GLY A 42 -14.84 30.60 10.53
CA GLY A 42 -13.90 29.55 10.93
C GLY A 42 -14.54 28.20 11.32
N SER A 43 -15.85 28.03 11.18
CA SER A 43 -16.57 26.80 11.54
C SER A 43 -16.26 25.64 10.59
N TRP A 44 -15.81 25.91 9.36
CA TRP A 44 -15.29 24.90 8.45
C TRP A 44 -13.97 25.33 7.81
N TYR A 45 -13.18 24.34 7.40
CA TYR A 45 -11.87 24.53 6.78
C TYR A 45 -11.62 23.48 5.71
N THR A 46 -10.92 23.85 4.65
CA THR A 46 -10.58 22.97 3.52
C THR A 46 -9.15 23.17 3.07
N GLY A 47 -8.65 22.26 2.25
CA GLY A 47 -7.35 22.44 1.63
C GLY A 47 -6.75 21.13 1.18
N TYR A 48 -5.42 21.10 1.10
CA TYR A 48 -4.67 19.92 0.73
C TYR A 48 -3.27 19.92 1.35
N GLY A 49 -2.79 18.74 1.72
CA GLY A 49 -1.38 18.49 2.00
C GLY A 49 -0.73 17.82 0.79
N VAL A 50 0.51 18.20 0.48
CA VAL A 50 1.38 17.53 -0.47
C VAL A 50 2.46 16.82 0.32
N TYR A 51 2.52 15.51 0.14
CA TYR A 51 3.49 14.64 0.76
C TYR A 51 4.28 13.95 -0.34
N ARG A 52 5.49 13.50 -0.04
CA ARG A 52 6.35 12.84 -1.03
C ARG A 52 7.02 11.62 -0.44
N GLU A 53 7.54 10.80 -1.34
CA GLU A 53 8.31 9.61 -1.00
C GLU A 53 7.47 8.66 -0.14
N GLY A 54 8.07 8.08 0.89
CA GLY A 54 7.46 7.04 1.70
C GLY A 54 7.88 5.65 1.24
N TRP A 55 7.13 4.65 1.71
CA TRP A 55 7.51 3.26 1.53
C TRP A 55 7.66 2.87 0.06
N ALA A 56 6.74 3.27 -0.82
CA ALA A 56 6.79 2.88 -2.23
C ALA A 56 7.78 3.71 -3.08
N LEU A 57 8.48 4.71 -2.52
CA LEU A 57 9.40 5.63 -3.21
C LEU A 57 8.74 6.40 -4.39
N GLY A 58 7.46 6.75 -4.23
CA GLY A 58 6.73 7.53 -5.22
C GLY A 58 7.07 9.02 -5.15
N GLY A 59 6.69 9.77 -6.20
CA GLY A 59 6.79 11.22 -6.20
C GLY A 59 5.78 11.90 -5.27
N ASP A 60 5.65 13.21 -5.41
CA ASP A 60 4.68 14.02 -4.67
C ASP A 60 3.25 13.51 -4.91
N PHE A 61 2.48 13.35 -3.84
CA PHE A 61 1.07 13.03 -3.86
C PHE A 61 0.29 13.99 -2.97
N LYS A 62 -0.93 14.30 -3.38
CA LYS A 62 -1.78 15.31 -2.76
C LYS A 62 -2.97 14.65 -2.09
N VAL A 63 -3.23 15.01 -0.85
CA VAL A 63 -4.41 14.59 -0.09
C VAL A 63 -5.19 15.83 0.28
N TYR A 64 -6.42 15.91 -0.22
CA TYR A 64 -7.36 16.98 0.07
C TYR A 64 -8.16 16.65 1.32
N PHE A 65 -8.57 17.68 2.05
CA PHE A 65 -9.39 17.53 3.25
C PHE A 65 -10.49 18.59 3.31
N CYS A 66 -11.53 18.24 4.07
CA CYS A 66 -12.60 19.14 4.47
C CYS A 66 -12.95 18.84 5.93
N GLY A 67 -12.93 19.86 6.79
CA GLY A 67 -13.20 19.72 8.22
C GLY A 67 -14.23 20.72 8.70
N HIS A 68 -15.11 20.28 9.60
CA HIS A 68 -16.19 21.08 10.16
C HIS A 68 -16.21 20.93 11.68
N PHE A 69 -16.57 22.00 12.38
CA PHE A 69 -16.90 22.01 13.80
C PHE A 69 -18.40 22.22 14.00
N ASP A 70 -18.97 21.61 15.05
CA ASP A 70 -20.37 21.83 15.45
C ASP A 70 -20.59 23.18 16.14
N THR A 71 -19.50 23.83 16.52
CA THR A 71 -19.45 25.08 17.28
C THR A 71 -18.49 26.01 16.57
N ALA A 72 -18.88 27.26 16.31
CA ALA A 72 -17.98 28.24 15.73
C ALA A 72 -16.86 28.60 16.74
N PRO A 73 -15.59 28.64 16.30
CA PRO A 73 -14.49 29.13 17.13
C PRO A 73 -14.69 30.63 17.46
N THR A 74 -14.20 31.07 18.61
CA THR A 74 -14.15 32.50 18.99
C THR A 74 -12.98 33.22 18.32
N ASN A 75 -11.92 32.49 17.97
CA ASN A 75 -10.77 33.00 17.24
C ASN A 75 -10.11 31.86 16.43
N VAL A 76 -9.59 32.17 15.25
CA VAL A 76 -8.76 31.24 14.48
C VAL A 76 -7.46 31.93 14.10
N GLU A 77 -6.34 31.29 14.37
CA GLU A 77 -5.02 31.79 13.99
C GLU A 77 -4.41 30.81 13.00
N LEU A 78 -4.14 31.26 11.78
CA LEU A 78 -3.37 30.50 10.80
C LEU A 78 -1.89 30.58 11.18
N PHE A 79 -1.18 29.47 11.11
CA PHE A 79 0.25 29.46 11.42
C PHE A 79 1.09 28.98 10.25
N SER A 80 2.27 29.58 10.12
CA SER A 80 3.35 29.14 9.23
C SER A 80 4.67 29.11 9.97
N GLY A 81 5.47 28.07 9.76
CA GLY A 81 6.83 27.96 10.24
C GLY A 81 7.75 27.40 9.15
N MET A 82 9.02 27.83 9.17
CA MET A 82 10.02 27.34 8.24
C MET A 82 10.04 25.81 8.21
N TYR A 83 10.23 25.22 7.04
CA TYR A 83 10.50 23.79 6.94
C TYR A 83 11.75 23.43 7.77
N THR A 84 11.58 22.55 8.75
CA THR A 84 12.66 22.04 9.59
C THR A 84 12.78 20.54 9.42
N ASP A 85 14.01 20.04 9.30
CA ASP A 85 14.28 18.60 9.34
C ASP A 85 13.95 18.09 10.75
N PRO A 86 13.02 17.13 10.93
CA PRO A 86 12.68 16.62 12.25
C PRO A 86 13.80 15.79 12.90
N TYR A 87 14.86 15.43 12.17
CA TYR A 87 15.89 14.52 12.67
C TYR A 87 17.21 15.18 13.02
N TRP A 88 17.69 16.17 12.25
CA TRP A 88 19.00 16.76 12.53
C TRP A 88 19.24 18.17 11.95
N PRO A 89 19.63 19.16 12.78
CA PRO A 89 19.58 19.15 14.24
C PRO A 89 18.11 19.19 14.73
N ASN A 90 17.79 18.40 15.76
CA ASN A 90 16.48 18.40 16.46
C ASN A 90 16.21 19.70 17.27
N ALA A 91 16.93 20.77 16.96
CA ALA A 91 16.85 22.04 17.64
C ALA A 91 16.65 23.10 16.56
N THR A 92 15.40 23.50 16.38
CA THR A 92 15.10 24.71 15.66
C THR A 92 14.38 25.60 16.64
N ASP A 93 15.04 26.67 17.10
CA ASP A 93 14.40 27.84 17.75
C ASP A 93 13.43 28.57 16.78
N VAL A 94 12.85 27.84 15.84
CA VAL A 94 11.90 28.29 14.84
C VAL A 94 10.56 28.36 15.56
N GLN A 95 10.17 29.59 15.87
CA GLN A 95 8.84 29.89 16.36
C GLN A 95 7.91 30.05 15.16
N PRO A 96 6.78 29.32 15.10
CA PRO A 96 5.80 29.56 14.06
C PRO A 96 5.26 30.99 14.17
N SER A 97 5.07 31.62 13.02
CA SER A 97 4.34 32.88 12.90
C SER A 97 2.84 32.59 12.88
N PHE A 98 2.06 33.36 13.63
CA PHE A 98 0.61 33.29 13.65
C PHE A 98 0.01 34.54 13.00
N ALA A 99 -1.07 34.35 12.24
CA ALA A 99 -1.80 35.41 11.56
C ALA A 99 -3.30 35.29 11.86
N ASN A 100 -3.90 36.40 12.32
CA ASN A 100 -5.27 36.42 12.85
C ASN A 100 -6.29 37.00 11.85
N ASN A 101 -5.84 37.47 10.68
CA ASN A 101 -6.65 38.20 9.71
C ASN A 101 -6.58 37.59 8.29
N GLY A 102 -6.37 36.28 8.19
CA GLY A 102 -6.34 35.56 6.91
C GLY A 102 -7.36 34.43 6.88
N ASN A 103 -8.04 34.27 5.74
CA ASN A 103 -8.94 33.13 5.50
C ASN A 103 -8.20 31.97 4.82
N ALA A 104 -6.91 32.11 4.53
CA ALA A 104 -6.12 31.08 3.86
C ALA A 104 -4.62 31.26 4.13
N ILE A 105 -3.89 30.14 4.15
CA ILE A 105 -2.43 30.13 4.20
C ILE A 105 -1.87 28.99 3.32
N TRP A 106 -0.71 29.26 2.73
CA TRP A 106 0.02 28.34 1.86
C TRP A 106 1.40 28.11 2.45
N GLY A 107 1.91 26.88 2.36
CA GLY A 107 3.30 26.59 2.68
C GLY A 107 4.26 27.28 1.71
N GLY A 108 3.86 27.46 0.45
CA GLY A 108 4.67 28.17 -0.53
C GLY A 108 4.04 28.13 -1.92
N THR A 109 4.84 28.46 -2.93
CA THR A 109 4.41 28.39 -4.33
C THR A 109 4.15 26.92 -4.71
N ASP A 110 3.14 26.66 -5.54
CA ASP A 110 2.85 25.32 -6.03
C ASP A 110 4.09 24.68 -6.70
N GLY A 111 4.33 23.40 -6.42
CA GLY A 111 5.54 22.68 -6.85
C GLY A 111 6.83 22.98 -6.07
N TYR A 112 6.86 23.94 -5.14
CA TYR A 112 8.00 24.10 -4.22
C TYR A 112 7.92 23.04 -3.12
N GLN A 113 8.95 22.19 -3.03
CA GLN A 113 8.93 20.97 -2.19
C GLN A 113 9.53 21.12 -0.78
N TYR A 114 9.95 22.34 -0.43
CA TYR A 114 10.49 22.69 0.89
C TYR A 114 9.70 23.86 1.46
N ALA A 115 8.39 23.86 1.19
CA ALA A 115 7.50 24.91 1.60
C ALA A 115 7.33 24.92 3.12
N ASP A 116 6.92 26.06 3.65
CA ASP A 116 6.66 26.23 5.07
C ASP A 116 5.61 25.24 5.55
N ARG A 117 5.77 24.85 6.81
CA ARG A 117 4.81 24.05 7.57
C ARG A 117 3.63 24.95 7.93
N VAL A 118 2.43 24.56 7.53
CA VAL A 118 1.23 25.36 7.79
C VAL A 118 0.17 24.60 8.57
N GLY A 119 -0.72 25.35 9.20
CA GLY A 119 -1.89 24.82 9.87
C GLY A 119 -2.76 25.93 10.46
N ALA A 120 -3.69 25.53 11.32
CA ALA A 120 -4.61 26.44 11.99
C ALA A 120 -4.78 26.07 13.47
N LEU A 121 -4.88 27.10 14.32
CA LEU A 121 -5.22 27.00 15.73
C LEU A 121 -6.62 27.59 15.94
N PHE A 122 -7.58 26.71 16.23
CA PHE A 122 -8.96 27.08 16.52
C PHE A 122 -9.13 27.26 18.02
N THR A 123 -9.60 28.43 18.45
CA THR A 123 -9.89 28.76 19.85
C THR A 123 -11.40 28.80 20.06
N PHE A 124 -11.89 28.12 21.09
CA PHE A 124 -13.30 28.05 21.43
C PHE A 124 -13.60 28.81 22.73
N SER A 125 -14.87 29.17 22.91
CA SER A 125 -15.34 29.84 24.12
C SER A 125 -15.08 28.98 25.35
N THR A 126 -14.63 29.56 26.47
CA THR A 126 -14.48 28.82 27.74
C THR A 126 -15.78 28.18 28.24
N ASN A 127 -16.93 28.61 27.72
CA ASN A 127 -18.23 28.00 28.00
C ASN A 127 -18.51 26.73 27.18
N SER A 128 -17.73 26.44 26.14
CA SER A 128 -17.86 25.25 25.29
C SER A 128 -17.22 24.04 25.95
N SER A 129 -17.93 23.39 26.88
CA SER A 129 -17.40 22.19 27.56
C SER A 129 -17.15 21.01 26.60
N THR A 130 -17.74 21.04 25.41
CA THR A 130 -17.58 20.03 24.37
C THR A 130 -17.59 20.69 22.99
N VAL A 131 -16.74 20.20 22.10
CA VAL A 131 -16.74 20.52 20.66
C VAL A 131 -16.68 19.21 19.88
N THR A 132 -17.41 19.13 18.78
CA THR A 132 -17.38 17.98 17.86
C THR A 132 -16.81 18.42 16.53
N SER A 133 -16.01 17.56 15.90
CA SER A 133 -15.52 17.78 14.54
C SER A 133 -15.81 16.60 13.62
N LYS A 134 -15.91 16.90 12.32
CA LYS A 134 -15.94 15.92 11.23
C LYS A 134 -14.84 16.27 10.25
N VAL A 135 -14.22 15.26 9.66
CA VAL A 135 -13.18 15.43 8.64
C VAL A 135 -13.42 14.41 7.54
N GLY A 136 -13.53 14.89 6.30
CA GLY A 136 -13.46 14.07 5.09
C GLY A 136 -12.12 14.26 4.40
N ILE A 137 -11.67 13.23 3.68
CA ILE A 137 -10.46 13.26 2.86
C ILE A 137 -10.78 12.83 1.43
N SER A 138 -10.01 13.32 0.47
CA SER A 138 -10.11 12.89 -0.93
C SER A 138 -8.75 12.96 -1.60
N TRP A 139 -8.52 12.09 -2.57
CA TRP A 139 -7.35 12.15 -3.43
C TRP A 139 -7.56 13.07 -4.64
N ILE A 140 -8.79 13.54 -4.88
CA ILE A 140 -9.16 14.33 -6.06
C ILE A 140 -9.32 15.81 -5.75
N SER A 141 -10.14 16.18 -4.76
CA SER A 141 -10.40 17.59 -4.44
C SER A 141 -10.98 17.82 -3.04
N SER A 142 -10.87 19.05 -2.53
CA SER A 142 -11.51 19.44 -1.27
C SER A 142 -13.03 19.42 -1.36
N ASP A 143 -13.61 19.75 -2.52
CA ASP A 143 -15.06 19.68 -2.76
C ASP A 143 -15.56 18.24 -2.57
N LYS A 144 -14.82 17.26 -3.10
CA LYS A 144 -15.16 15.85 -2.95
C LYS A 144 -14.97 15.37 -1.52
N ALA A 145 -13.94 15.84 -0.82
CA ALA A 145 -13.78 15.59 0.61
C ALA A 145 -14.96 16.15 1.44
N CYS A 146 -15.49 17.33 1.08
CA CYS A 146 -16.69 17.88 1.72
C CYS A 146 -17.95 17.09 1.36
N GLN A 147 -18.05 16.61 0.11
CA GLN A 147 -19.15 15.75 -0.31
C GLN A 147 -19.20 14.47 0.54
N PHE A 148 -18.09 13.75 0.71
CA PHE A 148 -18.05 12.56 1.56
C PHE A 148 -18.46 12.84 3.00
N LEU A 149 -18.03 13.98 3.57
CA LEU A 149 -18.45 14.39 4.91
C LEU A 149 -19.97 14.50 5.02
N ASN A 150 -20.63 15.10 4.03
CA ASN A 150 -22.08 15.27 4.00
C ASN A 150 -22.84 13.97 3.73
N ASP A 151 -22.32 13.15 2.81
CA ASP A 151 -22.98 11.92 2.35
C ASP A 151 -22.81 10.78 3.38
N GLU A 152 -21.64 10.66 4.00
CA GLU A 152 -21.28 9.52 4.86
C GLU A 152 -21.42 9.81 6.36
N ILE A 153 -21.31 11.08 6.79
CA ILE A 153 -21.39 11.49 8.20
C ILE A 153 -22.39 12.65 8.37
N PRO A 154 -23.69 12.47 8.07
CA PRO A 154 -24.65 13.57 8.03
C PRO A 154 -24.98 14.16 9.41
N HIS A 155 -24.98 13.36 10.48
CA HIS A 155 -25.33 13.79 11.84
C HIS A 155 -24.10 14.06 12.73
N TRP A 156 -24.27 14.81 13.81
CA TRP A 156 -23.18 15.18 14.73
C TRP A 156 -23.03 14.24 15.94
N ASP A 157 -23.96 13.31 16.14
CA ASP A 157 -23.89 12.37 17.25
C ASP A 157 -22.84 11.28 17.00
N LEU A 158 -21.72 11.35 17.72
CA LEU A 158 -20.66 10.35 17.66
C LEU A 158 -21.15 8.95 18.06
N HIS A 159 -22.15 8.82 18.93
CA HIS A 159 -22.67 7.51 19.33
C HIS A 159 -23.35 6.78 18.17
N VAL A 160 -24.02 7.51 17.29
CA VAL A 160 -24.63 6.95 16.09
C VAL A 160 -23.52 6.47 15.13
N THR A 161 -22.50 7.28 14.86
CA THR A 161 -21.36 6.87 14.00
C THR A 161 -20.63 5.64 14.58
N VAL A 162 -20.46 5.57 15.91
CA VAL A 162 -19.83 4.42 16.58
C VAL A 162 -20.70 3.16 16.49
N ALA A 163 -22.03 3.29 16.54
CA ALA A 163 -22.94 2.17 16.37
C ALA A 163 -22.93 1.67 14.92
N GLU A 164 -23.03 2.56 13.94
CA GLU A 164 -22.98 2.23 12.51
C GLU A 164 -21.67 1.56 12.12
N ALA A 165 -20.53 2.06 12.60
CA ALA A 165 -19.22 1.43 12.37
C ALA A 165 -19.16 0.02 12.96
N ARG A 166 -19.72 -0.20 14.16
CA ARG A 166 -19.76 -1.52 14.80
C ARG A 166 -20.66 -2.49 14.03
N ASP A 167 -21.81 -2.03 13.58
CA ASP A 167 -22.74 -2.84 12.80
C ASP A 167 -22.12 -3.19 11.44
N HIS A 168 -21.41 -2.25 10.81
CA HIS A 168 -20.66 -2.51 9.59
C HIS A 168 -19.60 -3.60 9.80
N TRP A 169 -18.77 -3.50 10.85
CA TRP A 169 -17.79 -4.56 11.18
C TRP A 169 -18.43 -5.92 11.41
N ASN A 170 -19.55 -5.96 12.16
CA ASN A 170 -20.27 -7.20 12.41
C ASN A 170 -20.84 -7.81 11.12
N ASN A 171 -21.49 -7.01 10.29
CA ASN A 171 -22.21 -7.49 9.10
C ASN A 171 -21.25 -7.87 7.95
N GLU A 172 -20.22 -7.05 7.72
CA GLU A 172 -19.31 -7.22 6.59
C GLU A 172 -18.16 -8.17 6.89
N VAL A 173 -17.74 -8.32 8.15
CA VAL A 173 -16.51 -9.06 8.48
C VAL A 173 -16.73 -10.11 9.57
N LEU A 174 -17.12 -9.70 10.79
CA LEU A 174 -17.04 -10.58 11.95
C LEU A 174 -18.08 -11.71 11.91
N SER A 175 -19.23 -11.49 11.26
CA SER A 175 -20.25 -12.54 11.08
C SER A 175 -19.94 -13.55 9.99
N LYS A 176 -18.87 -13.38 9.21
CA LYS A 176 -18.54 -14.30 8.10
C LYS A 176 -18.05 -15.66 8.59
N ILE A 177 -17.57 -15.75 9.83
CA ILE A 177 -17.12 -17.00 10.44
C ILE A 177 -17.63 -17.05 11.89
N ASP A 178 -18.39 -18.10 12.22
CA ASP A 178 -18.82 -18.36 13.60
C ASP A 178 -17.81 -19.30 14.30
N ALA A 179 -17.08 -18.75 15.28
CA ALA A 179 -16.11 -19.50 16.08
C ALA A 179 -16.75 -19.99 17.39
N ASN A 180 -16.93 -21.32 17.51
CA ASN A 180 -17.47 -21.93 18.73
C ASN A 180 -16.35 -22.39 19.67
N THR A 181 -16.10 -21.61 20.72
CA THR A 181 -15.18 -21.96 21.81
C THR A 181 -15.62 -21.29 23.11
N GLN A 182 -15.37 -21.95 24.25
CA GLN A 182 -15.59 -21.35 25.58
C GLN A 182 -14.35 -20.57 26.08
N ASN A 183 -13.25 -20.61 25.33
CA ASN A 183 -12.03 -19.90 25.70
C ASN A 183 -12.05 -18.46 25.15
N GLN A 184 -12.30 -17.49 26.02
CA GLN A 184 -12.42 -16.08 25.65
C GLN A 184 -11.15 -15.52 25.01
N THR A 185 -9.97 -15.94 25.45
CA THR A 185 -8.69 -15.48 24.87
C THR A 185 -8.54 -15.95 23.43
N LEU A 186 -8.88 -17.22 23.14
CA LEU A 186 -8.83 -17.72 21.77
C LEU A 186 -9.86 -17.02 20.87
N LEU A 187 -11.04 -16.71 21.41
CA LEU A 187 -12.08 -15.99 20.68
C LEU A 187 -11.64 -14.56 20.33
N GLU A 188 -11.04 -13.85 21.29
CA GLU A 188 -10.49 -12.51 21.09
C GLU A 188 -9.34 -12.51 20.08
N MET A 189 -8.41 -13.45 20.19
CA MET A 189 -7.32 -13.59 19.21
C MET A 189 -7.84 -13.87 17.81
N PHE A 190 -8.85 -14.73 17.68
CA PHE A 190 -9.44 -15.08 16.39
C PHE A 190 -10.10 -13.87 15.71
N TYR A 191 -11.02 -13.19 16.39
CA TYR A 191 -11.73 -12.05 15.80
C TYR A 191 -10.82 -10.82 15.63
N THR A 192 -9.80 -10.64 16.47
CA THR A 192 -8.76 -9.62 16.25
C THR A 192 -7.94 -9.91 14.99
N GLY A 193 -7.56 -11.18 14.78
CA GLY A 193 -6.90 -11.60 13.54
C GLY A 193 -7.78 -11.39 12.31
N LEU A 194 -9.07 -11.70 12.41
CA LEU A 194 -10.05 -11.46 11.34
C LEU A 194 -10.19 -9.97 11.04
N TYR A 195 -10.28 -9.11 12.05
CA TYR A 195 -10.28 -7.66 11.89
C TYR A 195 -9.02 -7.17 11.13
N HIS A 196 -7.83 -7.59 11.54
CA HIS A 196 -6.57 -7.19 10.88
C HIS A 196 -6.48 -7.67 9.43
N ALA A 197 -7.06 -8.81 9.09
CA ALA A 197 -7.09 -9.32 7.71
C ALA A 197 -7.95 -8.47 6.74
N HIS A 198 -8.74 -7.51 7.25
CA HIS A 198 -9.67 -6.68 6.47
C HIS A 198 -9.29 -5.19 6.42
N LEU A 199 -8.13 -4.81 6.94
CA LEU A 199 -7.68 -3.41 6.93
C LEU A 199 -7.02 -2.98 5.62
N MET A 200 -6.62 -3.93 4.77
CA MET A 200 -5.92 -3.66 3.51
C MET A 200 -6.24 -4.71 2.45
N PRO A 201 -6.21 -4.36 1.15
CA PRO A 201 -6.08 -3.00 0.60
C PRO A 201 -7.32 -2.13 0.87
N SER A 202 -7.16 -0.81 0.75
CA SER A 202 -8.24 0.18 0.93
C SER A 202 -9.08 0.30 -0.34
N ASP A 203 -10.41 0.23 -0.21
CA ASP A 203 -11.32 0.60 -1.31
C ASP A 203 -11.30 2.12 -1.48
N ARG A 204 -10.87 2.56 -2.66
CA ARG A 204 -10.76 3.95 -3.09
C ARG A 204 -11.51 4.14 -4.41
N THR A 205 -12.58 3.38 -4.63
CA THR A 205 -13.35 3.46 -5.87
C THR A 205 -13.80 4.88 -6.16
N GLY A 206 -13.46 5.38 -7.35
CA GLY A 206 -13.71 6.76 -7.76
C GLY A 206 -12.73 7.81 -7.19
N GLU A 207 -11.71 7.42 -6.43
CA GLU A 207 -10.71 8.31 -5.81
C GLU A 207 -9.31 8.19 -6.46
N ASN A 208 -9.23 7.80 -7.73
CA ASN A 208 -7.96 7.81 -8.46
C ASN A 208 -7.69 9.21 -9.05
N PRO A 209 -6.58 9.88 -8.69
CA PRO A 209 -6.26 11.21 -9.21
C PRO A 209 -5.56 11.19 -10.59
N ASN A 210 -5.09 10.04 -11.04
CA ASN A 210 -4.21 9.90 -12.20
C ASN A 210 -4.98 9.53 -13.47
N TRP A 211 -6.10 8.82 -13.36
CA TRP A 211 -6.98 8.49 -14.48
C TRP A 211 -8.44 8.29 -14.05
N VAL A 212 -9.36 8.39 -15.02
CA VAL A 212 -10.79 8.14 -14.82
C VAL A 212 -11.13 6.74 -15.34
N SER A 213 -11.76 5.93 -14.51
CA SER A 213 -12.23 4.57 -14.83
C SER A 213 -13.53 4.28 -14.10
N ASP A 214 -14.39 3.46 -14.72
CA ASP A 214 -15.62 2.93 -14.09
C ASP A 214 -15.34 1.61 -13.32
N GLU A 215 -14.09 1.14 -13.31
CA GLU A 215 -13.67 -0.02 -12.52
C GLU A 215 -13.57 0.32 -11.03
N PRO A 216 -13.72 -0.68 -10.13
CA PRO A 216 -13.33 -0.54 -8.74
C PRO A 216 -11.87 -0.13 -8.64
N TYR A 217 -11.53 0.68 -7.64
CA TYR A 217 -10.16 1.09 -7.40
C TYR A 217 -9.75 0.80 -5.97
N TYR A 218 -8.71 -0.01 -5.81
CA TYR A 218 -8.10 -0.39 -4.55
C TYR A 218 -6.64 0.06 -4.55
N ASP A 219 -6.16 0.54 -3.41
CA ASP A 219 -4.77 0.95 -3.19
C ASP A 219 -4.29 0.44 -1.83
N ASP A 220 -3.08 0.79 -1.41
CA ASP A 220 -2.45 0.31 -0.17
C ASP A 220 -2.21 -1.21 -0.19
N TYR A 221 -1.81 -1.75 -1.35
CA TYR A 221 -1.28 -3.10 -1.46
C TYR A 221 0.12 -3.18 -0.82
N TYR A 222 0.18 -3.15 0.51
CA TYR A 222 1.44 -3.24 1.29
C TYR A 222 1.97 -4.68 1.34
N THR A 223 2.48 -5.02 0.15
CA THR A 223 3.00 -6.26 -0.42
C THR A 223 2.00 -7.40 -0.63
N LEU A 224 1.73 -7.65 -1.91
CA LEU A 224 1.09 -8.87 -2.39
C LEU A 224 1.93 -10.10 -2.11
N TRP A 225 3.25 -9.95 -1.99
CA TRP A 225 4.14 -11.02 -1.53
C TRP A 225 3.64 -11.60 -0.21
N ASP A 226 3.25 -10.79 0.77
CA ASP A 226 2.65 -11.32 2.00
C ASP A 226 1.21 -11.82 1.78
N THR A 227 0.35 -10.98 1.19
CA THR A 227 -1.10 -11.19 1.23
C THR A 227 -1.61 -12.30 0.31
N PHE A 228 -0.88 -12.67 -0.76
CA PHE A 228 -1.33 -13.76 -1.64
C PHE A 228 -1.38 -15.11 -0.91
N ARG A 229 -0.53 -15.30 0.10
CA ARG A 229 -0.34 -16.57 0.79
C ARG A 229 -1.56 -16.97 1.62
N CYS A 230 -2.18 -16.00 2.29
CA CYS A 230 -3.29 -16.25 3.21
C CYS A 230 -4.43 -15.24 3.07
N THR A 231 -4.14 -13.93 3.03
CA THR A 231 -5.19 -12.89 3.08
C THR A 231 -6.11 -12.94 1.86
N HIS A 232 -5.57 -12.90 0.64
CA HIS A 232 -6.40 -13.02 -0.57
C HIS A 232 -7.07 -14.39 -0.67
N ALA A 233 -6.37 -15.46 -0.28
CA ALA A 233 -6.96 -16.80 -0.26
C ALA A 233 -8.16 -16.90 0.70
N LEU A 234 -8.10 -16.25 1.88
CA LEU A 234 -9.21 -16.13 2.82
C LEU A 234 -10.34 -15.28 2.23
N ILE A 235 -10.04 -14.08 1.72
CA ILE A 235 -11.03 -13.16 1.12
C ILE A 235 -11.76 -13.85 -0.04
N SER A 236 -11.06 -14.62 -0.89
CA SER A 236 -11.68 -15.44 -1.95
C SER A 236 -12.78 -16.38 -1.44
N LEU A 237 -12.69 -16.85 -0.18
CA LEU A 237 -13.65 -17.76 0.42
C LEU A 237 -14.81 -17.04 1.10
N ILE A 238 -14.51 -16.00 1.88
CA ILE A 238 -15.50 -15.36 2.76
C ILE A 238 -16.10 -14.07 2.18
N LEU A 239 -15.42 -13.45 1.21
CA LEU A 239 -15.80 -12.18 0.57
C LEU A 239 -15.48 -12.21 -0.95
N PRO A 240 -16.01 -13.18 -1.72
CA PRO A 240 -15.64 -13.39 -3.12
C PRO A 240 -15.90 -12.16 -4.00
N ARG A 241 -16.98 -11.41 -3.74
CA ARG A 241 -17.27 -10.19 -4.50
C ARG A 241 -16.19 -9.12 -4.33
N ARG A 242 -15.72 -8.93 -3.09
CA ARG A 242 -14.64 -7.97 -2.80
C ARG A 242 -13.33 -8.43 -3.44
N GLN A 243 -13.04 -9.72 -3.44
CA GLN A 243 -11.88 -10.27 -4.16
C GLN A 243 -11.95 -10.00 -5.67
N ILE A 244 -13.13 -10.16 -6.28
CA ILE A 244 -13.36 -9.84 -7.70
C ILE A 244 -13.07 -8.36 -7.97
N ASP A 245 -13.58 -7.46 -7.13
CA ASP A 245 -13.35 -6.02 -7.29
C ASP A 245 -11.86 -5.64 -7.10
N MET A 246 -11.14 -6.28 -6.17
CA MET A 246 -9.68 -6.14 -6.04
C MET A 246 -8.93 -6.62 -7.28
N ILE A 247 -9.35 -7.72 -7.92
CA ILE A 247 -8.73 -8.23 -9.15
C ILE A 247 -8.98 -7.27 -10.32
N ARG A 248 -10.22 -6.80 -10.47
CA ARG A 248 -10.56 -5.78 -11.48
C ARG A 248 -9.72 -4.52 -11.31
N SER A 249 -9.51 -4.07 -10.07
CA SER A 249 -8.61 -2.96 -9.76
C SER A 249 -7.16 -3.24 -10.17
N MET A 250 -6.61 -4.42 -9.88
CA MET A 250 -5.23 -4.77 -10.31
C MET A 250 -5.08 -4.77 -11.83
N ILE A 251 -6.10 -5.26 -12.56
CA ILE A 251 -6.14 -5.23 -14.02
C ILE A 251 -6.24 -3.80 -14.55
N ASP A 252 -7.07 -2.94 -13.94
CA ASP A 252 -7.19 -1.53 -14.32
C ASP A 252 -5.87 -0.76 -14.09
N ILE A 253 -5.20 -0.99 -12.96
CA ILE A 253 -3.85 -0.47 -12.71
C ILE A 253 -2.89 -0.94 -13.81
N TRP A 254 -2.93 -2.21 -14.24
CA TRP A 254 -2.11 -2.67 -15.35
C TRP A 254 -2.43 -1.97 -16.68
N ARG A 255 -3.71 -1.69 -16.99
CA ARG A 255 -4.09 -0.97 -18.23
C ARG A 255 -3.45 0.42 -18.29
N HIS A 256 -3.35 1.10 -17.15
CA HIS A 256 -2.88 2.49 -17.07
C HIS A 256 -1.39 2.61 -16.74
N GLU A 257 -0.84 1.73 -15.92
CA GLU A 257 0.55 1.75 -15.43
C GLU A 257 1.42 0.64 -16.01
N ARG A 258 0.90 -0.15 -16.95
CA ARG A 258 1.58 -1.22 -17.69
C ARG A 258 1.95 -2.47 -16.89
N PHE A 259 2.04 -2.41 -15.57
CA PHE A 259 2.27 -3.55 -14.69
C PHE A 259 1.20 -3.60 -13.59
N MET A 260 0.83 -4.82 -13.18
CA MET A 260 0.04 -5.01 -11.97
C MET A 260 0.86 -4.60 -10.73
N PRO A 261 0.20 -4.14 -9.65
CA PRO A 261 0.91 -3.81 -8.42
C PRO A 261 1.51 -5.07 -7.77
N GLU A 262 2.61 -4.90 -7.05
CA GLU A 262 3.19 -5.92 -6.17
C GLU A 262 3.36 -5.40 -4.76
N GLY A 263 3.98 -4.23 -4.64
CA GLY A 263 3.67 -3.30 -3.57
C GLY A 263 3.08 -2.05 -4.21
N ARG A 264 2.10 -1.44 -3.55
CA ARG A 264 1.51 -0.18 -3.98
C ARG A 264 1.08 0.63 -2.79
N SER A 265 1.37 1.92 -2.83
CA SER A 265 0.86 2.89 -1.88
C SER A 265 0.75 4.24 -2.57
N HIS A 266 -0.15 5.10 -2.08
CA HIS A 266 -0.30 6.49 -2.53
C HIS A 266 -0.30 6.61 -4.07
N ASN A 267 -1.07 5.71 -4.71
CA ASN A 267 -1.24 5.58 -6.16
C ASN A 267 0.07 5.32 -6.94
N HIS A 268 1.04 4.64 -6.31
CA HIS A 268 2.33 4.33 -6.92
C HIS A 268 2.75 2.88 -6.68
N ASN A 269 3.08 2.16 -7.75
CA ASN A 269 3.71 0.84 -7.66
C ASN A 269 5.14 0.96 -7.12
N GLY A 270 5.48 0.19 -6.10
CA GLY A 270 6.82 0.17 -5.50
C GLY A 270 7.04 -1.07 -4.66
N ARG A 271 8.29 -1.35 -4.27
CA ARG A 271 8.67 -2.39 -3.30
C ARG A 271 8.27 -3.82 -3.66
N VAL A 272 8.62 -4.24 -4.88
CA VAL A 272 8.66 -5.66 -5.25
C VAL A 272 9.63 -6.43 -4.35
N GLN A 273 9.12 -7.45 -3.67
CA GLN A 273 9.90 -8.25 -2.71
C GLN A 273 10.63 -9.43 -3.36
N GLY A 274 10.06 -10.06 -4.39
CA GLY A 274 10.71 -11.22 -5.00
C GLY A 274 10.03 -11.82 -6.23
N GLY A 275 8.75 -11.53 -6.45
CA GLY A 275 7.92 -12.13 -7.49
C GLY A 275 6.88 -11.17 -8.04
N SER A 276 6.10 -11.65 -9.00
CA SER A 276 4.85 -11.04 -9.43
C SER A 276 3.66 -11.85 -8.89
N ASN A 277 3.32 -11.62 -7.62
CA ASN A 277 2.32 -12.37 -6.87
C ASN A 277 0.87 -11.95 -7.14
N SER A 278 0.66 -10.81 -7.79
CA SER A 278 -0.60 -10.53 -8.51
C SER A 278 -0.97 -11.70 -9.43
N ASP A 279 0.01 -12.35 -10.08
CA ASP A 279 -0.23 -13.56 -10.88
C ASP A 279 -0.84 -14.70 -10.03
N ASN A 280 -0.32 -14.92 -8.82
CA ASN A 280 -0.81 -15.97 -7.93
C ASN A 280 -2.26 -15.70 -7.50
N ILE A 281 -2.59 -14.43 -7.24
CA ILE A 281 -3.93 -14.01 -6.82
C ILE A 281 -4.95 -14.18 -7.96
N LEU A 282 -4.59 -13.74 -9.17
CA LEU A 282 -5.45 -13.92 -10.35
C LEU A 282 -5.65 -15.41 -10.66
N ALA A 283 -4.59 -16.22 -10.59
CA ALA A 283 -4.70 -17.65 -10.84
C ALA A 283 -5.57 -18.37 -9.80
N ASP A 284 -5.45 -18.03 -8.51
CA ASP A 284 -6.31 -18.60 -7.45
C ASP A 284 -7.79 -18.33 -7.72
N ALA A 285 -8.13 -17.10 -8.12
CA ALA A 285 -9.49 -16.73 -8.49
C ALA A 285 -9.97 -17.45 -9.76
N TYR A 286 -9.11 -17.60 -10.76
CA TYR A 286 -9.41 -18.29 -12.01
C TYR A 286 -9.75 -19.76 -11.77
N VAL A 287 -8.89 -20.50 -11.08
CA VAL A 287 -9.05 -21.96 -10.89
C VAL A 287 -10.22 -22.31 -9.95
N LYS A 288 -10.57 -21.39 -9.03
CA LYS A 288 -11.77 -21.52 -8.18
C LYS A 288 -13.03 -21.06 -8.90
N ASN A 289 -12.93 -20.55 -10.12
CA ASN A 289 -14.05 -19.99 -10.88
C ASN A 289 -14.81 -18.92 -10.08
N LEU A 290 -14.07 -18.03 -9.39
CA LEU A 290 -14.65 -16.96 -8.57
C LEU A 290 -15.58 -16.07 -9.41
N ASP A 291 -15.26 -15.91 -10.69
CA ASP A 291 -16.00 -15.07 -11.60
C ASP A 291 -17.10 -15.82 -12.39
N ALA A 292 -17.90 -16.60 -11.69
CA ALA A 292 -19.05 -17.29 -12.29
C ALA A 292 -20.06 -16.33 -12.97
N HIS A 293 -19.96 -15.03 -12.68
CA HIS A 293 -20.80 -13.97 -13.24
C HIS A 293 -20.12 -13.12 -14.33
N GLN A 294 -18.91 -13.49 -14.78
CA GLN A 294 -18.21 -12.85 -15.92
C GLN A 294 -17.96 -11.34 -15.75
N LEU A 295 -17.57 -10.95 -14.54
CA LEU A 295 -17.22 -9.59 -14.12
C LEU A 295 -15.73 -9.28 -14.33
N ILE A 296 -14.88 -10.29 -14.44
CA ILE A 296 -13.45 -10.17 -14.68
C ILE A 296 -13.19 -10.37 -16.18
N ASN A 297 -12.58 -9.38 -16.81
CA ASN A 297 -12.07 -9.53 -18.17
C ASN A 297 -10.79 -10.39 -18.13
N TRP A 298 -10.93 -11.70 -18.30
CA TRP A 298 -9.82 -12.65 -18.27
C TRP A 298 -8.85 -12.53 -19.45
N THR A 299 -9.29 -11.97 -20.57
CA THR A 299 -8.37 -11.62 -21.66
C THR A 299 -7.37 -10.56 -21.20
N ASP A 300 -7.83 -9.49 -20.54
CA ASP A 300 -6.95 -8.48 -19.95
C ASP A 300 -6.19 -9.04 -18.74
N GLY A 301 -6.84 -9.84 -17.90
CA GLY A 301 -6.20 -10.50 -16.75
C GLY A 301 -5.01 -11.36 -17.16
N TYR A 302 -5.17 -12.18 -18.21
CA TYR A 302 -4.08 -12.96 -18.77
C TYR A 302 -3.01 -12.07 -19.41
N ALA A 303 -3.40 -11.03 -20.16
CA ALA A 303 -2.44 -10.10 -20.75
C ALA A 303 -1.60 -9.38 -19.68
N ALA A 304 -2.19 -9.07 -18.52
CA ALA A 304 -1.51 -8.50 -17.36
C ALA A 304 -0.48 -9.47 -16.77
N MET A 305 -0.87 -10.72 -16.51
CA MET A 305 0.04 -11.77 -16.02
C MET A 305 1.17 -12.05 -17.01
N ARG A 306 0.85 -12.11 -18.31
CA ARG A 306 1.82 -12.26 -19.39
C ARG A 306 2.81 -11.09 -19.43
N THR A 307 2.35 -9.87 -19.13
CA THR A 307 3.25 -8.70 -19.01
C THR A 307 4.31 -8.93 -17.94
N ASN A 308 3.90 -9.37 -16.74
CA ASN A 308 4.84 -9.72 -15.67
C ASN A 308 5.82 -10.84 -16.07
N ALA A 309 5.34 -11.85 -16.81
CA ALA A 309 6.10 -13.04 -17.17
C ALA A 309 7.04 -12.85 -18.38
N GLU A 310 6.82 -11.83 -19.22
CA GLU A 310 7.53 -11.66 -20.48
C GLU A 310 8.27 -10.33 -20.65
N LEU A 311 7.79 -9.25 -20.02
CA LEU A 311 8.35 -7.92 -20.16
C LEU A 311 9.31 -7.60 -19.00
N GLN A 312 10.58 -7.37 -19.34
CA GLN A 312 11.58 -6.91 -18.38
C GLN A 312 11.24 -5.49 -17.90
N PRO A 313 10.97 -5.28 -16.59
CA PRO A 313 10.78 -3.94 -16.05
C PRO A 313 12.10 -3.16 -16.03
N TYR A 314 12.00 -1.83 -16.07
CA TYR A 314 13.15 -0.94 -15.97
C TYR A 314 13.82 -1.07 -14.59
N ASN A 315 15.15 -1.16 -14.56
CA ASN A 315 15.90 -1.14 -13.30
C ASN A 315 15.90 0.29 -12.74
N ASN A 316 15.19 0.52 -11.65
CA ASN A 316 15.12 1.81 -10.95
C ASN A 316 16.33 2.10 -10.05
N PHE A 317 17.33 1.21 -10.04
CA PHE A 317 18.58 1.35 -9.27
C PHE A 317 18.34 1.65 -7.79
N ASP A 318 17.32 1.00 -7.21
CA ASP A 318 16.96 1.15 -5.81
C ASP A 318 18.14 0.79 -4.91
N PHE A 319 18.36 1.57 -3.86
CA PHE A 319 19.47 1.37 -2.94
C PHE A 319 19.38 0.06 -2.14
N ASN A 320 18.19 -0.53 -2.01
CA ASN A 320 17.99 -1.84 -1.37
C ASN A 320 18.27 -3.02 -2.32
N ASP A 321 18.10 -2.82 -3.63
CA ASP A 321 18.42 -3.81 -4.66
C ASP A 321 18.75 -3.10 -5.99
N PRO A 322 20.02 -2.73 -6.23
CA PRO A 322 20.40 -2.00 -7.43
C PRO A 322 20.47 -2.89 -8.67
N THR A 323 20.24 -4.20 -8.51
CA THR A 323 20.47 -5.19 -9.57
C THR A 323 19.28 -5.31 -10.52
N GLY A 324 18.06 -4.94 -10.10
CA GLY A 324 16.87 -5.00 -10.95
C GLY A 324 15.73 -4.16 -10.40
N SER A 325 14.63 -4.09 -11.14
CA SER A 325 13.43 -3.34 -10.71
C SER A 325 12.96 -3.74 -9.33
N THR A 326 12.79 -2.75 -8.44
CA THR A 326 12.00 -2.87 -7.21
C THR A 326 10.64 -2.20 -7.34
N LYS A 327 10.33 -1.57 -8.48
CA LYS A 327 9.08 -0.84 -8.67
C LYS A 327 7.91 -1.79 -8.99
N GLU A 328 8.12 -2.63 -9.99
CA GLU A 328 7.08 -3.47 -10.59
C GLU A 328 7.68 -4.63 -11.39
N GLY A 329 6.86 -5.65 -11.68
CA GLY A 329 7.22 -6.80 -12.48
C GLY A 329 8.35 -7.65 -11.90
N ARG A 330 8.93 -8.49 -12.75
CA ARG A 330 10.03 -9.41 -12.37
C ARG A 330 11.39 -8.76 -12.66
N GLY A 331 12.02 -8.18 -11.65
CA GLY A 331 13.27 -7.44 -11.79
C GLY A 331 14.46 -8.20 -12.38
N ALA A 332 14.49 -9.54 -12.29
CA ALA A 332 15.56 -10.40 -12.81
C ALA A 332 15.06 -11.35 -13.93
N LEU A 333 14.14 -10.86 -14.78
CA LEU A 333 13.44 -11.68 -15.76
C LEU A 333 14.34 -12.15 -16.91
N ASP A 334 15.35 -11.37 -17.28
CA ASP A 334 16.34 -11.73 -18.28
C ASP A 334 17.12 -13.01 -17.92
N ASP A 335 17.62 -13.11 -16.68
CA ASP A 335 18.28 -14.30 -16.14
C ASP A 335 17.30 -15.48 -16.09
N TRP A 336 16.09 -15.23 -15.60
CA TRP A 336 15.04 -16.24 -15.53
C TRP A 336 14.71 -16.84 -16.90
N LYS A 337 14.54 -16.00 -17.93
CA LYS A 337 14.24 -16.45 -19.31
C LYS A 337 15.45 -17.11 -19.98
N LYS A 338 16.67 -16.66 -19.67
CA LYS A 338 17.90 -17.18 -20.29
C LYS A 338 18.38 -18.50 -19.67
N TYR A 339 18.34 -18.61 -18.34
CA TYR A 339 18.92 -19.75 -17.61
C TYR A 339 17.87 -20.67 -16.98
N GLY A 340 16.63 -20.20 -16.81
CA GLY A 340 15.59 -20.90 -16.05
C GLY A 340 15.76 -20.78 -14.53
N TYR A 341 16.65 -19.90 -14.06
CA TYR A 341 16.87 -19.53 -12.67
C TYR A 341 17.45 -18.12 -12.62
N VAL A 342 17.36 -17.45 -11.47
CA VAL A 342 18.00 -16.15 -11.23
C VAL A 342 19.41 -16.39 -10.68
N SER A 343 20.43 -15.84 -11.32
CA SER A 343 21.82 -16.02 -10.89
C SER A 343 22.22 -15.02 -9.79
N VAL A 344 23.40 -15.20 -9.21
CA VAL A 344 23.98 -14.27 -8.22
C VAL A 344 24.27 -12.86 -8.75
N ASN A 345 24.11 -12.62 -10.05
CA ASN A 345 24.14 -11.25 -10.59
C ASN A 345 23.01 -10.38 -10.05
N TYR A 346 21.92 -11.02 -9.59
CA TYR A 346 20.77 -10.34 -9.01
C TYR A 346 20.67 -10.60 -7.50
N GLY A 347 20.29 -9.58 -6.75
CA GLY A 347 19.95 -9.71 -5.34
C GLY A 347 18.78 -10.66 -5.14
N ARG A 348 18.77 -11.39 -4.01
CA ARG A 348 17.71 -12.36 -3.64
C ARG A 348 17.53 -13.48 -4.66
N SER A 349 18.60 -13.91 -5.34
CA SER A 349 18.56 -14.85 -6.47
C SER A 349 17.86 -16.18 -6.18
N VAL A 350 18.13 -16.81 -5.02
CA VAL A 350 17.45 -18.05 -4.60
C VAL A 350 15.96 -17.80 -4.40
N SER A 351 15.57 -16.76 -3.67
CA SER A 351 14.17 -16.43 -3.42
C SER A 351 13.42 -16.07 -4.70
N LYS A 352 13.96 -15.19 -5.54
CA LYS A 352 13.37 -14.83 -6.84
C LYS A 352 13.18 -16.04 -7.74
N THR A 353 14.14 -16.99 -7.74
CA THR A 353 14.01 -18.25 -8.49
C THR A 353 12.81 -19.07 -8.04
N VAL A 354 12.57 -19.18 -6.73
CA VAL A 354 11.41 -19.90 -6.18
C VAL A 354 10.11 -19.15 -6.46
N GLU A 355 10.09 -17.84 -6.26
CA GLU A 355 8.89 -17.01 -6.50
C GLU A 355 8.50 -17.02 -7.99
N TYR A 356 9.45 -16.78 -8.91
CA TYR A 356 9.17 -16.81 -10.35
C TYR A 356 8.73 -18.19 -10.83
N SER A 357 9.21 -19.26 -10.19
CA SER A 357 8.72 -20.62 -10.45
C SER A 357 7.23 -20.73 -10.12
N LEU A 358 6.80 -20.23 -8.96
CA LEU A 358 5.39 -20.23 -8.57
C LEU A 358 4.56 -19.28 -9.46
N ASN A 359 5.07 -18.09 -9.77
CA ASN A 359 4.37 -17.14 -10.61
C ASN A 359 4.15 -17.68 -12.04
N ASP A 360 5.13 -18.39 -12.61
CA ASP A 360 4.94 -19.07 -13.90
C ASP A 360 3.98 -20.26 -13.79
N PHE A 361 3.94 -20.96 -12.66
CA PHE A 361 2.89 -21.96 -12.45
C PHE A 361 1.51 -21.30 -12.46
N ALA A 362 1.33 -20.17 -11.76
CA ALA A 362 0.09 -19.40 -11.75
C ALA A 362 -0.32 -18.96 -13.17
N VAL A 363 0.60 -18.36 -13.93
CA VAL A 363 0.36 -17.99 -15.34
C VAL A 363 -0.05 -19.20 -16.17
N SER A 364 0.60 -20.36 -15.97
CA SER A 364 0.25 -21.57 -16.70
C SER A 364 -1.19 -22.03 -16.47
N GLN A 365 -1.73 -21.84 -15.26
CA GLN A 365 -3.09 -22.28 -14.94
C GLN A 365 -4.15 -21.42 -15.64
N VAL A 366 -3.92 -20.11 -15.74
CA VAL A 366 -4.81 -19.19 -16.47
C VAL A 366 -4.64 -19.36 -17.98
N ALA A 367 -3.41 -19.55 -18.47
CA ALA A 367 -3.12 -19.78 -19.87
C ALA A 367 -3.85 -21.01 -20.43
N LEU A 368 -4.15 -22.03 -19.63
CA LEU A 368 -4.90 -23.21 -20.11
C LEU A 368 -6.28 -22.88 -20.69
N GLY A 369 -6.90 -21.78 -20.24
CA GLY A 369 -8.16 -21.30 -20.81
C GLY A 369 -7.98 -20.11 -21.75
N GLU A 370 -7.10 -19.17 -21.42
CA GLU A 370 -6.97 -17.90 -22.17
C GLU A 370 -5.97 -17.95 -23.34
N ALA A 371 -4.92 -18.78 -23.27
CA ALA A 371 -3.90 -18.94 -24.32
C ALA A 371 -3.24 -20.33 -24.25
N PRO A 372 -3.97 -21.41 -24.61
CA PRO A 372 -3.54 -22.79 -24.35
C PRO A 372 -2.17 -23.15 -24.97
N GLU A 373 -1.80 -22.51 -26.07
CA GLU A 373 -0.51 -22.67 -26.75
C GLU A 373 0.68 -22.16 -25.92
N GLU A 374 0.48 -21.18 -25.04
CA GLU A 374 1.52 -20.61 -24.18
C GLU A 374 1.65 -21.35 -22.84
N ALA A 375 0.59 -22.03 -22.38
CA ALA A 375 0.54 -22.71 -21.08
C ALA A 375 1.71 -23.67 -20.82
N LYS A 376 2.11 -24.44 -21.84
CA LYS A 376 3.23 -25.39 -21.74
C LYS A 376 4.58 -24.69 -21.47
N THR A 377 4.76 -23.48 -21.99
CA THR A 377 5.98 -22.69 -21.77
C THR A 377 6.10 -22.31 -20.30
N TYR A 378 5.03 -21.77 -19.72
CA TYR A 378 4.99 -21.36 -18.33
C TYR A 378 5.09 -22.56 -17.37
N LEU A 379 4.39 -23.65 -17.66
CA LEU A 379 4.50 -24.89 -16.88
C LEU A 379 5.93 -25.47 -16.90
N LYS A 380 6.65 -25.35 -18.03
CA LYS A 380 8.04 -25.78 -18.08
C LYS A 380 8.95 -24.86 -17.25
N ARG A 381 8.72 -23.54 -17.30
CA ARG A 381 9.49 -22.55 -16.53
C ARG A 381 9.23 -22.69 -15.02
N SER A 382 8.03 -23.08 -14.60
CA SER A 382 7.71 -23.28 -13.18
C SER A 382 8.54 -24.37 -12.49
N ALA A 383 9.18 -25.26 -13.25
CA ALA A 383 10.13 -26.23 -12.71
C ALA A 383 11.54 -25.64 -12.48
N GLY A 384 11.75 -24.34 -12.71
CA GLY A 384 13.06 -23.68 -12.63
C GLY A 384 13.75 -23.79 -11.27
N TRP A 385 13.00 -23.83 -10.16
CA TRP A 385 13.54 -24.05 -8.82
C TRP A 385 14.40 -25.32 -8.71
N GLN A 386 14.11 -26.37 -9.49
CA GLN A 386 14.87 -27.61 -9.49
C GLN A 386 16.31 -27.42 -9.97
N ARG A 387 16.55 -26.40 -10.80
CA ARG A 387 17.89 -26.11 -11.33
C ARG A 387 18.87 -25.66 -10.27
N ILE A 388 18.35 -25.05 -9.20
CA ILE A 388 19.16 -24.55 -8.08
C ILE A 388 19.15 -25.52 -6.89
N TRP A 389 18.52 -26.69 -7.01
CA TRP A 389 18.57 -27.73 -5.99
C TRP A 389 19.94 -28.40 -5.96
N ASN A 390 20.57 -28.40 -4.79
CA ASN A 390 21.86 -29.00 -4.56
C ASN A 390 21.74 -30.08 -3.49
N SER A 391 21.76 -31.35 -3.91
CA SER A 391 21.69 -32.51 -3.02
C SER A 391 22.88 -32.65 -2.07
N GLU A 392 24.01 -32.03 -2.40
CA GLU A 392 25.24 -32.08 -1.60
C GLU A 392 25.42 -30.86 -0.69
N ALA A 393 24.57 -29.83 -0.82
CA ALA A 393 24.59 -28.72 0.12
C ALA A 393 24.21 -29.24 1.51
N GLU A 394 24.95 -28.83 2.54
CA GLU A 394 24.74 -29.28 3.92
C GLU A 394 24.56 -28.09 4.88
N ALA A 395 23.57 -28.18 5.77
CA ALA A 395 23.37 -27.23 6.86
C ALA A 395 22.64 -27.94 8.02
N HIS A 396 23.07 -27.67 9.26
CA HIS A 396 22.43 -28.22 10.48
C HIS A 396 22.23 -29.76 10.46
N ASN A 397 23.22 -30.53 9.99
CA ASN A 397 23.16 -32.00 9.82
C ASN A 397 22.11 -32.50 8.81
N HIS A 398 21.61 -31.63 7.94
CA HIS A 398 20.76 -31.99 6.80
C HIS A 398 21.52 -31.78 5.49
N THR A 399 21.13 -32.51 4.46
CA THR A 399 21.63 -32.34 3.08
C THR A 399 20.48 -32.06 2.13
N GLY A 400 20.76 -31.39 1.01
CA GLY A 400 19.74 -31.01 0.04
C GLY A 400 19.16 -29.63 0.33
N PHE A 401 19.71 -28.61 -0.33
CA PHE A 401 19.23 -27.24 -0.23
C PHE A 401 19.21 -26.56 -1.59
N LEU A 402 18.35 -25.56 -1.73
CA LEU A 402 18.46 -24.60 -2.82
C LEU A 402 19.72 -23.76 -2.61
N ALA A 403 20.54 -23.63 -3.66
CA ALA A 403 21.82 -22.95 -3.60
C ALA A 403 21.94 -21.90 -4.71
N PRO A 404 22.55 -20.74 -4.45
CA PRO A 404 22.77 -19.73 -5.48
C PRO A 404 23.68 -20.27 -6.59
N LEU A 405 23.40 -19.89 -7.83
CA LEU A 405 24.18 -20.28 -9.00
C LEU A 405 24.76 -19.07 -9.73
N GLN A 406 25.98 -19.24 -10.25
CA GLN A 406 26.59 -18.30 -11.19
C GLN A 406 25.85 -18.35 -12.55
N PRO A 407 25.96 -17.32 -13.40
CA PRO A 407 25.46 -17.36 -14.77
C PRO A 407 26.03 -18.54 -15.57
N ASN A 408 25.25 -19.08 -16.52
CA ASN A 408 25.65 -20.19 -17.41
C ASN A 408 26.08 -21.50 -16.71
N VAL A 409 25.80 -21.68 -15.43
CA VAL A 409 26.09 -22.93 -14.73
C VAL A 409 24.91 -23.89 -14.92
N THR A 410 25.18 -25.03 -15.55
CA THR A 410 24.29 -26.19 -15.43
C THR A 410 24.85 -27.04 -14.31
N MET A 411 24.09 -27.30 -13.24
CA MET A 411 24.55 -28.24 -12.21
C MET A 411 24.66 -29.64 -12.83
N GLY A 412 25.88 -30.01 -13.24
CA GLY A 412 26.34 -31.38 -13.14
C GLY A 412 26.73 -31.64 -11.68
N LEU A 413 26.47 -32.86 -11.19
CA LEU A 413 26.70 -33.35 -9.82
C LEU A 413 28.07 -33.02 -9.16
N ALA A 414 29.01 -32.36 -9.83
CA ALA A 414 30.40 -32.21 -9.39
C ALA A 414 30.87 -30.78 -9.06
N LEU A 415 30.07 -29.72 -9.29
CA LEU A 415 30.56 -28.32 -9.15
C LEU A 415 30.45 -27.72 -7.74
N VAL A 416 29.94 -28.46 -6.76
CA VAL A 416 29.44 -27.91 -5.48
C VAL A 416 30.53 -27.51 -4.47
N LYS A 417 31.73 -28.12 -4.52
CA LYS A 417 32.72 -27.93 -3.45
C LYS A 417 33.38 -26.54 -3.39
N SER A 418 33.27 -25.72 -4.44
CA SER A 418 34.00 -24.44 -4.53
C SER A 418 33.20 -23.23 -4.02
N ILE A 419 31.88 -23.17 -4.24
CA ILE A 419 31.09 -21.93 -4.02
C ILE A 419 30.76 -21.71 -2.53
N VAL A 420 30.52 -22.78 -1.75
CA VAL A 420 30.17 -22.67 -0.32
C VAL A 420 31.36 -22.18 0.53
N LYS A 421 32.59 -22.44 0.07
CA LYS A 421 33.82 -22.08 0.81
C LYS A 421 34.16 -20.59 0.71
N GLU A 422 33.72 -19.89 -0.35
CA GLU A 422 33.97 -18.45 -0.51
C GLU A 422 32.97 -17.59 0.26
N LEU A 423 31.70 -18.00 0.35
CA LEU A 423 30.66 -17.22 1.07
C LEU A 423 30.81 -17.26 2.59
N THR A 424 31.49 -18.27 3.15
CA THR A 424 31.78 -18.36 4.60
C THR A 424 32.99 -17.52 5.03
N LEU A 425 33.77 -16.98 4.08
CA LEU A 425 34.96 -16.17 4.36
C LEU A 425 34.73 -14.65 4.26
N SER A 426 33.61 -14.18 3.71
CA SER A 426 33.30 -12.75 3.59
C SER A 426 32.40 -12.17 4.70
N SER A 427 32.07 -12.97 5.72
CA SER A 427 31.27 -12.54 6.88
C SER A 427 32.06 -12.59 8.19
N ARG A 428 33.23 -11.92 8.21
CA ARG A 428 33.95 -11.55 9.44
C ARG A 428 34.39 -10.11 9.39
#